data_AF-A0A936GN02-F1
#
_entry.id   AF-A0A936GN02-F1
#
_cell.length_a   1.000
_cell.length_b   1.000
_cell.length_c   1.000
_cell.angle_alpha   90.00
_cell.angle_beta   90.00
_cell.angle_gamma   90.00
#
_symmetry.space_group_name_H-M   'P 1'
#
loop_
_entity.id
_entity.type
_entity.pdbx_description
1 polymer ?
#
loop_
_entity_poly.entity_id
_entity_poly.type
_entity_poly.pdbx_seq_one_letter_code
_entity_poly.pdbx_strand_id
1 'polypeptide(L)'
;MPLQEYQKDSLQNPALHGITITDYNCDNGRIPCLMVDPDSHSGIDARGAMLRAELESFGFHLNPFGSTQGILVLLHGRHGRRENLLAVAERFAAVGFNCVIPDLPAHGDNPADTSRFSLGKSEENIAANVLDDARRFFHDY
;
A
#
# COMPACT_ATOMS: atom_id res chain seq x y z
N MET A 1 -6.31 2.30 -17.44
CA MET A 1 -7.72 2.64 -17.11
C MET A 1 -7.76 3.95 -16.35
N PRO A 2 -8.81 4.77 -16.52
CA PRO A 2 -8.95 5.99 -15.73
C PRO A 2 -9.10 5.66 -14.24
N LEU A 3 -8.62 6.55 -13.37
CA LEU A 3 -8.85 6.45 -11.94
C LEU A 3 -10.34 6.61 -11.62
N GLN A 4 -10.84 5.76 -10.73
CA GLN A 4 -12.17 5.85 -10.15
C GLN A 4 -12.21 6.98 -9.11
N GLU A 5 -13.39 7.54 -8.85
CA GLU A 5 -13.53 8.70 -7.96
C GLU A 5 -13.00 8.45 -6.54
N TYR A 6 -13.25 7.26 -5.97
CA TYR A 6 -12.72 6.94 -4.63
C TYR A 6 -11.19 6.91 -4.60
N GLN A 7 -10.54 6.52 -5.70
CA GLN A 7 -9.08 6.48 -5.78
C GLN A 7 -8.51 7.89 -5.83
N LYS A 8 -9.16 8.78 -6.60
CA LYS A 8 -8.79 10.19 -6.67
C LYS A 8 -8.95 10.86 -5.32
N ASP A 9 -10.05 10.59 -4.61
CA ASP A 9 -10.30 11.13 -3.28
C ASP A 9 -9.21 10.71 -2.28
N SER A 10 -8.85 9.42 -2.22
CA SER A 10 -7.74 8.97 -1.36
C SER A 10 -6.41 9.62 -1.72
N LEU A 11 -6.11 9.82 -3.02
CA LEU A 11 -4.88 10.49 -3.45
C LEU A 11 -4.85 11.99 -3.13
N GLN A 12 -6.00 12.66 -3.23
CA GLN A 12 -6.12 14.10 -3.02
C GLN A 12 -6.25 14.47 -1.54
N ASN A 13 -6.89 13.59 -0.76
CA ASN A 13 -7.25 13.83 0.63
C ASN A 13 -6.79 12.68 1.56
N PRO A 14 -5.54 12.19 1.49
CA PRO A 14 -5.12 10.96 2.19
C PRO A 14 -5.32 11.03 3.71
N ALA A 15 -5.14 12.22 4.31
CA ALA A 15 -5.39 12.47 5.73
C ALA A 15 -6.85 12.18 6.16
N LEU A 16 -7.84 12.38 5.28
CA LEU A 16 -9.25 12.03 5.57
C LEU A 16 -9.48 10.53 5.65
N HIS A 17 -8.54 9.73 5.13
CA HIS A 17 -8.52 8.28 5.17
C HIS A 17 -7.51 7.75 6.20
N GLY A 18 -6.98 8.62 7.08
CA GLY A 18 -6.03 8.22 8.13
C GLY A 18 -4.71 7.66 7.59
N ILE A 19 -4.32 8.03 6.36
CA ILE A 19 -3.08 7.56 5.74
C ILE A 19 -2.30 8.72 5.15
N THR A 20 -1.00 8.51 4.94
CA THR A 20 -0.18 9.27 4.01
C THR A 20 0.13 8.41 2.79
N ILE A 21 0.27 9.04 1.62
CA ILE A 21 0.61 8.35 0.37
C ILE A 21 1.80 9.07 -0.25
N THR A 22 2.86 8.32 -0.55
CA THR A 22 4.04 8.83 -1.25
C THR A 22 4.28 8.03 -2.53
N ASP A 23 4.36 8.72 -3.67
CA ASP A 23 4.85 8.13 -4.91
C ASP A 23 6.34 7.78 -4.77
N TYR A 24 6.70 6.56 -5.16
CA TYR A 24 8.06 6.06 -5.10
C TYR A 24 8.37 5.18 -6.30
N ASN A 25 9.64 5.00 -6.64
CA ASN A 25 10.07 4.04 -7.66
C ASN A 25 10.83 2.89 -6.99
N CYS A 26 10.18 1.75 -6.83
CA CYS A 26 10.78 0.53 -6.30
C CYS A 26 11.56 -0.25 -7.36
N ASP A 27 12.09 -1.39 -6.93
CA ASP A 27 12.93 -2.31 -7.66
C ASP A 27 14.15 -1.59 -8.27
N ASN A 28 14.82 -0.80 -7.42
CA ASN A 28 15.91 0.12 -7.77
C ASN A 28 15.51 1.16 -8.82
N GLY A 29 14.34 1.78 -8.65
CA GLY A 29 13.87 2.86 -9.50
C GLY A 29 13.14 2.43 -10.77
N ARG A 30 12.87 1.13 -10.94
CA ARG A 30 12.31 0.58 -12.18
C ARG A 30 10.78 0.53 -12.20
N ILE A 31 10.15 0.44 -11.03
CA ILE A 31 8.73 0.15 -10.89
C ILE A 31 8.05 1.26 -10.08
N PRO A 32 7.05 1.96 -10.62
CA PRO A 32 6.24 2.89 -9.84
C PRO A 32 5.51 2.17 -8.70
N CYS A 33 5.49 2.79 -7.53
CA CYS A 33 4.92 2.28 -6.31
C CYS A 33 4.22 3.39 -5.53
N LEU A 34 3.25 3.01 -4.70
CA LEU A 34 2.77 3.85 -3.61
C LEU A 34 3.28 3.31 -2.28
N MET A 35 3.92 4.17 -1.50
CA MET A 35 4.22 3.94 -0.09
C MET A 35 3.07 4.51 0.73
N VAL A 36 2.46 3.69 1.57
CA VAL A 36 1.29 4.05 2.38
C VAL A 36 1.58 3.77 3.85
N ASP A 37 1.41 4.80 4.68
CA ASP A 37 1.71 4.79 6.12
C ASP A 37 0.51 5.37 6.89
N PRO A 38 0.14 4.87 8.09
CA PRO A 38 -0.84 5.55 8.94
C PRO A 38 -0.46 7.01 9.21
N ASP A 39 -1.41 7.93 9.00
CA ASP A 39 -1.20 9.34 9.34
C ASP A 39 -1.37 9.56 10.85
N SER A 40 -0.29 9.35 11.60
CA SER A 40 -0.27 9.54 13.05
C SER A 40 -0.56 10.99 13.50
N HIS A 41 -0.50 11.98 12.60
CA HIS A 41 -0.78 13.37 12.91
C HIS A 41 -2.27 13.71 12.78
N SER A 42 -2.90 13.32 11.68
CA SER A 42 -4.33 13.57 11.45
C SER A 42 -5.23 12.63 12.25
N GLY A 43 -4.71 11.46 12.63
CA GLY A 43 -5.43 10.46 13.40
C GLY A 43 -6.22 9.50 12.52
N ILE A 44 -6.94 8.60 13.18
CA ILE A 44 -7.68 7.53 12.51
C ILE A 44 -8.99 8.04 11.90
N ASP A 45 -9.33 7.55 10.72
CA ASP A 45 -10.60 7.84 10.07
C ASP A 45 -11.76 6.99 10.65
N ALA A 46 -12.99 7.27 10.20
CA ALA A 46 -14.18 6.57 10.69
C ALA A 46 -14.18 5.06 10.36
N ARG A 47 -13.66 4.67 9.19
CA ARG A 47 -13.62 3.25 8.79
C ARG A 47 -12.55 2.49 9.55
N GLY A 48 -11.38 3.07 9.72
CA GLY A 48 -10.31 2.54 10.56
C GLY A 48 -10.77 2.36 12.00
N ALA A 49 -11.47 3.36 12.58
CA ALA A 49 -12.00 3.26 13.93
C ALA A 49 -13.01 2.10 14.08
N MET A 50 -13.91 1.92 13.10
CA MET A 50 -14.86 0.81 13.08
C MET A 50 -14.15 -0.55 12.99
N LEU A 51 -13.16 -0.68 12.10
CA LEU A 51 -12.38 -1.91 11.94
C LEU A 51 -11.64 -2.28 13.23
N ARG A 52 -11.02 -1.30 13.89
CA ARG A 52 -10.31 -1.52 15.15
C ARG A 52 -11.25 -1.98 16.25
N ALA A 53 -12.41 -1.33 16.39
CA ALA A 53 -13.42 -1.72 17.37
C ALA A 53 -13.95 -3.15 17.12
N GLU A 54 -14.14 -3.53 15.85
CA GLU A 54 -14.55 -4.89 15.47
C GLU A 54 -13.47 -5.93 15.85
N LEU A 55 -12.20 -5.67 15.53
CA LEU A 55 -11.10 -6.56 15.90
C LEU A 55 -10.94 -6.68 17.42
N GLU A 56 -11.05 -5.58 18.16
CA GLU A 56 -11.04 -5.60 19.63
C GLU A 56 -12.21 -6.41 20.20
N SER A 57 -13.39 -6.35 19.57
CA SER A 57 -14.55 -7.18 19.95
C SER A 57 -14.32 -8.68 19.73
N PHE A 58 -13.44 -9.05 18.80
CA PHE A 58 -12.96 -10.42 18.60
C PHE A 58 -11.79 -10.81 19.52
N GLY A 59 -11.38 -9.93 20.43
CA GLY A 59 -10.32 -10.18 21.41
C GLY A 59 -8.91 -9.90 20.90
N PHE A 60 -8.75 -9.21 19.77
CA PHE A 60 -7.42 -8.74 19.33
C PHE A 60 -7.00 -7.50 20.12
N HIS A 61 -5.73 -7.48 20.54
CA HIS A 61 -5.12 -6.30 21.15
C HIS A 61 -4.31 -5.55 20.10
N LEU A 62 -4.79 -4.38 19.70
CA LEU A 62 -4.14 -3.55 18.69
C LEU A 62 -3.21 -2.53 19.33
N ASN A 63 -2.04 -2.34 18.74
CA ASN A 63 -1.16 -1.23 19.09
C ASN A 63 -1.87 0.12 18.83
N PRO A 64 -1.46 1.20 19.52
CA PRO A 64 -1.96 2.54 19.22
C PRO A 64 -1.88 2.85 17.72
N PHE A 65 -2.89 3.53 17.19
CA PHE A 65 -2.88 3.96 15.80
C PHE A 65 -1.62 4.81 15.50
N GLY A 66 -1.01 4.60 14.33
CA GLY A 66 0.29 5.17 13.97
C GLY A 66 1.50 4.31 14.39
N SER A 67 1.33 3.32 15.26
CA SER A 67 2.39 2.35 15.55
C SER A 67 2.31 1.19 14.55
N THR A 68 3.36 1.01 13.77
CA THR A 68 3.46 -0.06 12.77
C THR A 68 4.23 -1.26 13.35
N GLN A 69 3.87 -2.47 12.91
CA GLN A 69 4.48 -3.74 13.33
C GLN A 69 5.03 -4.56 12.15
N GLY A 70 4.83 -4.10 10.93
CA GLY A 70 5.36 -4.73 9.74
C GLY A 70 5.02 -3.97 8.46
N ILE A 71 5.62 -4.43 7.37
CA ILE A 71 5.37 -3.95 6.01
C ILE A 71 4.63 -5.03 5.23
N LEU A 72 3.58 -4.64 4.53
CA LEU A 72 2.85 -5.50 3.59
C LEU A 72 3.09 -5.03 2.15
N VAL A 73 3.48 -5.97 1.29
CA VAL A 73 3.53 -5.76 -0.16
C VAL A 73 2.18 -6.18 -0.76
N LEU A 74 1.44 -5.22 -1.30
CA LEU A 74 0.11 -5.44 -1.85
C LEU A 74 0.18 -5.53 -3.38
N LEU A 75 -0.02 -6.73 -3.93
CA LEU A 75 0.05 -6.98 -5.37
C LEU A 75 -1.37 -6.94 -5.97
N HIS A 76 -1.59 -6.09 -6.97
CA HIS A 76 -2.89 -5.98 -7.64
C HIS A 76 -3.10 -7.10 -8.67
N GLY A 77 -4.36 -7.36 -9.00
CA GLY A 77 -4.73 -8.37 -10.00
C GLY A 77 -4.61 -7.89 -11.45
N ARG A 78 -5.00 -8.77 -12.39
CA ARG A 78 -5.06 -8.49 -13.83
C ARG A 78 -5.92 -7.25 -14.11
N HIS A 79 -5.45 -6.40 -15.03
CA HIS A 79 -6.06 -5.11 -15.38
C HIS A 79 -6.10 -4.08 -14.23
N GLY A 80 -5.46 -4.37 -13.09
CA GLY A 80 -5.34 -3.44 -11.99
C GLY A 80 -4.23 -2.39 -12.19
N ARG A 81 -4.07 -1.56 -11.17
CA ARG A 81 -2.99 -0.59 -10.92
C ARG A 81 -2.85 -0.40 -9.40
N ARG A 82 -1.74 0.16 -8.94
CA ARG A 82 -1.42 0.40 -7.52
C ARG A 82 -2.54 1.11 -6.74
N GLU A 83 -3.22 2.07 -7.34
CA GLU A 83 -4.32 2.82 -6.72
C GLU A 83 -5.55 1.96 -6.45
N ASN A 84 -5.70 0.78 -7.09
CA ASN A 84 -6.85 -0.10 -6.83
C ASN A 84 -6.83 -0.69 -5.41
N LEU A 85 -5.67 -0.69 -4.76
CA LEU A 85 -5.50 -1.26 -3.42
C LEU A 85 -5.41 -0.19 -2.32
N LEU A 86 -5.66 1.09 -2.60
CA LEU A 86 -5.62 2.15 -1.57
C LEU A 86 -6.61 1.90 -0.42
N ALA A 87 -7.86 1.53 -0.73
CA ALA A 87 -8.85 1.19 0.30
C ALA A 87 -8.48 -0.09 1.09
N VAL A 88 -7.64 -0.97 0.53
CA VAL A 88 -7.12 -2.14 1.25
C VAL A 88 -5.95 -1.71 2.14
N ALA A 89 -5.05 -0.87 1.64
CA ALA A 89 -3.93 -0.32 2.40
C ALA A 89 -4.39 0.52 3.60
N GLU A 90 -5.43 1.34 3.42
CA GLU A 90 -6.12 2.09 4.49
C GLU A 90 -6.46 1.20 5.70
N ARG A 91 -7.07 0.04 5.44
CA ARG A 91 -7.48 -0.90 6.48
C ARG A 91 -6.29 -1.53 7.20
N PHE A 92 -5.22 -1.84 6.48
CA PHE A 92 -4.00 -2.39 7.07
C PHE A 92 -3.22 -1.33 7.86
N ALA A 93 -3.18 -0.08 7.37
CA ALA A 93 -2.60 1.05 8.10
C ALA A 93 -3.33 1.29 9.43
N ALA A 94 -4.67 1.23 9.43
CA ALA A 94 -5.48 1.38 10.64
C ALA A 94 -5.14 0.35 11.75
N VAL A 95 -4.59 -0.81 11.38
CA VAL A 95 -4.24 -1.91 12.29
C VAL A 95 -2.73 -2.13 12.43
N GLY A 96 -1.94 -1.15 12.01
CA GLY A 96 -0.50 -1.10 12.30
C GLY A 96 0.40 -1.71 11.24
N PHE A 97 0.07 -1.62 9.95
CA PHE A 97 0.99 -2.01 8.88
C PHE A 97 1.29 -0.85 7.94
N ASN A 98 2.57 -0.69 7.61
CA ASN A 98 2.97 0.02 6.40
C ASN A 98 2.60 -0.82 5.19
N CYS A 99 2.17 -0.18 4.11
CA CYS A 99 1.88 -0.87 2.85
C CYS A 99 2.72 -0.28 1.72
N VAL A 100 3.19 -1.16 0.84
CA VAL A 100 3.77 -0.77 -0.44
C VAL A 100 3.01 -1.44 -1.57
N ILE A 101 2.63 -0.65 -2.58
CA ILE A 101 1.78 -1.09 -3.68
C ILE A 101 2.50 -0.81 -5.01
N PRO A 102 3.22 -1.79 -5.59
CA PRO A 102 3.85 -1.63 -6.88
C PRO A 102 2.84 -1.77 -8.03
N ASP A 103 3.07 -1.08 -9.14
CA ASP A 103 2.47 -1.46 -10.41
C ASP A 103 3.18 -2.69 -10.99
N LEU A 104 2.42 -3.74 -11.26
CA LEU A 104 2.96 -4.97 -11.85
C LEU A 104 3.28 -4.79 -13.35
N PRO A 105 4.13 -5.63 -13.94
CA PRO A 105 4.44 -5.59 -15.37
C PRO A 105 3.18 -5.55 -16.25
N ALA A 106 3.16 -4.70 -17.28
CA ALA A 106 2.02 -4.44 -18.17
C ALA A 106 0.76 -3.83 -17.52
N HIS A 107 0.92 -3.21 -16.35
CA HIS A 107 -0.18 -2.61 -15.61
C HIS A 107 0.19 -1.23 -15.06
N GLY A 108 -0.85 -0.43 -14.78
CA GLY A 108 -0.69 0.93 -14.27
C GLY A 108 0.29 1.76 -15.10
N ASP A 109 1.29 2.29 -14.41
CA ASP A 109 2.35 3.11 -14.98
C ASP A 109 3.68 2.33 -15.14
N ASN A 110 3.66 0.99 -14.96
CA ASN A 110 4.83 0.14 -15.16
C ASN A 110 5.30 0.18 -16.63
N PRO A 111 6.61 0.37 -16.90
CA PRO A 111 7.11 0.50 -18.28
C PRO A 111 7.16 -0.80 -19.08
N ALA A 112 6.96 -1.97 -18.44
CA ALA A 112 6.96 -3.24 -19.16
C ALA A 112 5.67 -3.45 -19.96
N ASP A 113 5.77 -3.83 -21.23
CA ASP A 113 4.60 -4.01 -22.11
C ASP A 113 3.89 -5.37 -21.95
N THR A 114 4.53 -6.33 -21.27
CA THR A 114 3.98 -7.69 -21.09
C THR A 114 4.16 -8.18 -19.66
N SER A 115 3.19 -8.94 -19.17
CA SER A 115 3.29 -9.72 -17.93
C SER A 115 3.60 -11.17 -18.27
N ARG A 116 4.55 -11.76 -17.55
CA ARG A 116 4.98 -13.15 -17.69
C ARG A 116 4.67 -13.99 -16.45
N PHE A 117 3.82 -13.50 -15.55
CA PHE A 117 3.39 -14.20 -14.34
C PHE A 117 4.57 -14.73 -13.53
N SER A 118 5.58 -13.87 -13.28
CA SER A 118 6.79 -14.22 -12.54
C SER A 118 7.72 -15.22 -13.23
N LEU A 119 7.46 -15.59 -14.50
CA LEU A 119 8.37 -16.42 -15.30
C LEU A 119 9.49 -15.61 -15.98
N GLY A 120 9.41 -14.28 -15.96
CA GLY A 120 10.48 -13.40 -16.43
C GLY A 120 11.48 -13.10 -15.31
N LYS A 121 12.78 -13.05 -15.64
CA LYS A 121 13.84 -12.67 -14.67
C LYS A 121 13.62 -11.31 -14.02
N SER A 122 12.94 -10.39 -14.70
CA SER A 122 12.57 -9.08 -14.16
C SER A 122 11.34 -9.13 -13.24
N GLU A 123 10.62 -10.25 -13.19
CA GLU A 123 9.37 -10.40 -12.44
C GLU A 123 9.51 -11.31 -11.21
N GLU A 124 10.44 -12.27 -11.25
CA GLU A 124 10.57 -13.37 -10.27
C GLU A 124 10.79 -12.89 -8.82
N ASN A 125 11.33 -11.68 -8.63
CA ASN A 125 11.67 -11.12 -7.32
C ASN A 125 11.00 -9.76 -7.04
N ILE A 126 9.99 -9.34 -7.82
CA ILE A 126 9.38 -8.00 -7.64
C ILE A 126 8.93 -7.79 -6.19
N ALA A 127 8.21 -8.74 -5.61
CA ALA A 127 7.71 -8.60 -4.24
C ALA A 127 8.84 -8.47 -3.20
N ALA A 128 9.91 -9.25 -3.35
CA ALA A 128 11.06 -9.21 -2.45
C ALA A 128 11.84 -7.89 -2.60
N ASN A 129 12.12 -7.47 -3.83
CA ASN A 129 12.83 -6.22 -4.11
C ASN A 129 12.05 -5.00 -3.63
N VAL A 130 10.73 -4.99 -3.86
CA VAL A 130 9.82 -3.95 -3.39
C VAL A 130 9.78 -3.90 -1.86
N LEU A 131 9.79 -5.06 -1.19
CA LEU A 131 9.87 -5.11 0.27
C LEU A 131 11.19 -4.51 0.78
N ASP A 132 12.31 -4.85 0.16
CA ASP A 132 13.62 -4.31 0.54
C ASP A 132 13.71 -2.79 0.33
N ASP A 133 13.09 -2.25 -0.73
CA ASP A 133 12.92 -0.81 -0.91
C ASP A 133 12.03 -0.18 0.16
N ALA A 134 10.91 -0.82 0.50
CA ALA A 134 10.01 -0.32 1.51
C ALA A 134 10.65 -0.28 2.92
N ARG A 135 11.47 -1.29 3.27
CA ARG A 135 12.26 -1.28 4.52
C ARG A 135 13.18 -0.06 4.59
N ARG A 136 13.87 0.23 3.49
CA ARG A 136 14.74 1.40 3.39
C ARG A 136 13.96 2.71 3.47
N PHE A 137 12.76 2.75 2.91
CA PHE A 137 11.91 3.95 2.92
C PHE A 137 11.32 4.24 4.31
N PHE A 138 10.74 3.22 4.97
CA PHE A 138 10.06 3.41 6.25
C PHE A 138 11.02 3.51 7.45
N HIS A 139 12.30 3.16 7.31
CA HIS A 139 13.34 3.27 8.35
C HIS A 139 13.06 2.55 9.70
N ASP A 140 11.97 1.81 9.79
CA ASP A 140 11.48 1.19 11.02
C ASP A 140 11.74 -0.33 11.11
N TYR A 141 12.39 -0.94 10.09
CA TYR A 141 12.58 -2.40 9.96
C TYR A 141 13.92 -2.83 9.39
#